data_AF-A0A7C1CDG1-F1
#
_entry.id   AF-A0A7C1CDG1-F1
#
_cell.length_a   1.000
_cell.length_b   1.000
_cell.length_c   1.000
_cell.angle_alpha   90.00
_cell.angle_beta   90.00
_cell.angle_gamma   90.00
#
_symmetry.space_group_name_H-M   'P 1'
#
loop_
_entity.id
_entity.type
_entity.pdbx_description
1 polymer ?
#
loop_
_entity_poly.entity_id
_entity_poly.type
_entity_poly.pdbx_seq_one_letter_code
_entity_poly.pdbx_strand_id
1 'polypeptide(L)' 'MVSVEYIRVLDRKGRLLLPKEWREKYARYRLVRVRIEGERIIIEPVRLEDFSDETDFVDSRLKSDGRGETRPRLVWGDF' A
#
# COMPACT_ATOMS: atom_id res chain seq x y z
N MET A 1 0.68 -24.07 8.75
CA MET A 1 0.37 -22.71 8.22
C MET A 1 -1.14 -22.57 8.19
N VAL A 2 -1.67 -21.46 8.69
CA VAL A 2 -3.11 -21.17 8.62
C VAL A 2 -3.32 -20.16 7.49
N SER A 3 -4.06 -20.55 6.46
CA SER A 3 -4.53 -19.64 5.42
C SER A 3 -5.94 -19.15 5.80
N VAL A 4 -6.20 -17.88 5.57
CA VAL A 4 -7.54 -17.30 5.74
C VAL A 4 -7.90 -16.59 4.44
N GLU A 5 -9.11 -16.87 3.95
CA GLU A 5 -9.66 -16.27 2.74
C GLU A 5 -10.89 -15.42 3.09
N TYR A 6 -10.99 -14.26 2.46
CA TYR A 6 -12.14 -13.37 2.61
C TYR A 6 -12.62 -12.91 1.24
N ILE A 7 -13.93 -13.04 1.01
CA ILE A 7 -14.58 -12.35 -0.10
C ILE A 7 -15.07 -10.99 0.43
N ARG A 8 -14.74 -9.91 -0.28
CA ARG A 8 -15.12 -8.54 0.06
C ARG A 8 -15.56 -7.80 -1.19
N VAL A 9 -16.55 -6.95 -1.02
CA VAL A 9 -17.02 -6.02 -2.06
C VAL A 9 -16.12 -4.77 -2.04
N LEU A 10 -15.74 -4.28 -3.21
CA LEU A 10 -15.07 -3.00 -3.34
C LEU A 10 -16.07 -1.86 -3.11
N ASP A 11 -15.63 -0.79 -2.48
CA ASP A 11 -16.48 0.38 -2.37
C ASP A 11 -16.64 1.12 -3.72
N ARG A 12 -17.48 2.15 -3.75
CA ARG A 12 -17.77 2.93 -4.97
C ARG A 12 -16.55 3.63 -5.59
N LYS A 13 -15.43 3.74 -4.86
CA LYS A 13 -14.17 4.32 -5.33
C LYS A 13 -13.15 3.24 -5.68
N GLY A 14 -13.54 1.97 -5.68
CA GLY A 14 -12.67 0.83 -5.93
C GLY A 14 -11.75 0.48 -4.75
N ARG A 15 -12.01 0.98 -3.54
CA ARG A 15 -11.17 0.71 -2.38
C ARG A 15 -11.52 -0.63 -1.74
N LEU A 16 -10.48 -1.39 -1.38
CA LEU A 16 -10.60 -2.61 -0.59
C LEU A 16 -10.25 -2.32 0.88
N LEU A 17 -11.12 -2.75 1.81
CA LEU A 17 -10.83 -2.65 3.23
C LEU A 17 -10.02 -3.87 3.69
N LEU A 18 -8.76 -3.65 4.08
CA LEU A 18 -7.92 -4.70 4.64
C LEU A 18 -8.39 -5.12 6.05
N PRO A 19 -8.31 -6.44 6.39
CA PRO A 19 -8.67 -6.95 7.70
C PRO A 19 -8.02 -6.18 8.85
N LYS A 20 -8.77 -5.93 9.91
CA LYS A 20 -8.33 -5.09 11.03
C LYS A 20 -7.09 -5.69 11.71
N GLU A 21 -7.12 -6.97 12.04
CA GLU A 21 -6.02 -7.66 12.72
C GLU A 21 -4.75 -7.63 11.87
N TRP A 22 -4.89 -7.77 10.55
CA TRP A 22 -3.76 -7.69 9.63
C TRP A 22 -3.15 -6.29 9.60
N ARG A 23 -3.97 -5.24 9.51
CA ARG A 23 -3.48 -3.84 9.51
C ARG A 23 -2.76 -3.49 10.80
N GLU A 24 -3.30 -3.87 11.95
CA GLU A 24 -2.71 -3.59 13.25
C GLU A 24 -1.35 -4.30 13.42
N LYS A 25 -1.24 -5.52 12.89
CA LYS A 25 -0.02 -6.32 12.99
C LYS A 25 1.05 -5.88 11.99
N TYR A 26 0.67 -5.54 10.76
CA TYR A 26 1.62 -5.42 9.66
C TYR A 26 1.64 -4.04 8.98
N ALA A 27 0.54 -3.30 8.95
CA ALA A 27 0.47 -1.98 8.31
C ALA A 27 0.58 -0.84 9.33
N ARG A 28 1.57 -0.91 10.24
CA ARG A 28 1.72 0.03 11.37
C ARG A 28 1.76 1.50 10.93
N TYR A 29 2.37 1.78 9.79
CA TYR A 29 2.53 3.13 9.25
C TYR A 29 1.44 3.55 8.27
N ARG A 30 0.38 2.73 8.12
CA ARG A 30 -0.65 2.86 7.07
C ARG A 30 -0.06 2.86 5.65
N LEU A 31 1.14 2.30 5.51
CA LEU A 31 1.85 2.12 4.25
C LEU A 31 1.96 0.62 3.97
N VAL A 32 1.69 0.25 2.72
CA VAL A 32 1.82 -1.10 2.19
C VAL A 32 2.42 -1.03 0.80
N ARG A 33 3.19 -2.05 0.42
CA ARG A 33 3.61 -2.25 -0.96
C ARG A 33 2.48 -2.95 -1.69
N VAL A 34 2.11 -2.42 -2.85
CA VAL A 34 1.12 -3.04 -3.73
C VAL A 34 1.80 -3.39 -5.03
N ARG A 35 1.80 -4.67 -5.40
CA ARG A 35 2.29 -5.15 -6.69
C ARG A 35 1.13 -5.75 -7.48
N ILE A 36 1.07 -5.45 -8.78
CA ILE A 36 0.06 -5.98 -9.68
C ILE A 36 0.75 -6.94 -10.64
N GLU A 37 0.28 -8.19 -10.66
CA GLU A 37 0.78 -9.27 -11.52
C GLU A 37 -0.41 -9.89 -12.26
N GLY A 38 -0.74 -9.32 -13.43
CA GLY A 38 -1.91 -9.73 -14.21
C GLY A 38 -3.21 -9.55 -13.42
N GLU A 39 -3.90 -10.66 -13.13
CA GLU A 39 -5.14 -10.69 -12.34
C GLU A 39 -4.93 -10.62 -10.81
N ARG A 40 -3.66 -10.62 -10.35
CA ARG A 40 -3.33 -10.72 -8.93
C ARG A 40 -2.82 -9.39 -8.39
N ILE A 41 -3.37 -8.96 -7.27
CA ILE A 41 -2.83 -7.86 -6.47
C ILE A 41 -2.18 -8.46 -5.21
N ILE A 42 -0.89 -8.22 -5.05
CA ILE A 42 -0.10 -8.66 -3.91
C ILE A 42 0.11 -7.45 -3.00
N ILE A 43 -0.31 -7.58 -1.74
CA ILE A 43 -0.19 -6.52 -0.73
C ILE A 43 0.75 -6.99 0.36
N GLU A 44 1.84 -6.26 0.55
CA GLU A 44 2.89 -6.59 1.51
C GLU A 44 3.12 -5.45 2.51
N PRO A 45 3.53 -5.78 3.75
CA PRO A 45 3.94 -4.77 4.72
C PRO A 45 5.19 -4.05 4.23
N VAL A 46 5.29 -2.74 4.47
CA VAL A 46 6.56 -2.02 4.30
C VAL A 46 7.24 -1.88 5.66
N ARG A 47 8.53 -2.18 5.72
CA ARG A 47 9.39 -2.00 6.90
C ARG A 47 10.23 -0.75 6.75
N LEU A 48 10.75 -0.23 7.85
CA LEU A 48 11.70 0.90 7.81
C LEU A 48 12.96 0.53 7.01
N GLU A 49 13.39 -0.73 7.11
CA GLU A 49 14.52 -1.28 6.34
C GLU A 49 14.31 -1.24 4.82
N ASP A 50 13.06 -1.10 4.35
CA ASP A 50 12.76 -0.98 2.92
C ASP A 50 13.04 0.44 2.38
N PHE A 51 13.33 1.42 3.23
CA PHE A 51 13.61 2.80 2.85
C PHE A 51 15.10 3.10 2.98
N SER A 52 15.61 3.91 2.06
CA SER A 52 17.03 4.27 2.04
C SER A 52 17.39 5.25 3.16
N ASP A 53 16.45 6.13 3.52
CA ASP A 53 16.53 7.05 4.65
C ASP A 53 15.15 7.39 5.24
N GLU A 54 15.14 8.18 6.33
CA GLU A 54 13.91 8.63 6.98
C GLU A 54 13.10 9.62 6.12
N THR A 55 13.74 10.32 5.18
CA THR A 55 13.11 11.29 4.28
C THR A 55 12.20 10.57 3.28
N ASP A 56 12.68 9.49 2.67
CA ASP A 56 11.93 8.63 1.75
C ASP A 56 10.66 8.06 2.41
N PHE A 57 10.76 7.71 3.69
CA PHE A 57 9.63 7.21 4.48
C PHE A 57 8.58 8.31 4.72
N VAL A 58 9.01 9.50 5.12
CA VAL A 58 8.12 10.66 5.37
C VAL A 58 7.43 11.09 4.07
N ASP A 59 8.18 11.21 2.98
CA ASP A 59 7.65 11.56 1.66
C ASP A 59 6.60 10.56 1.17
N SER A 60 6.86 9.27 1.33
CA SER A 60 5.92 8.21 0.97
C SER A 60 4.60 8.36 1.74
N ARG A 61 4.69 8.69 3.04
CA ARG A 61 3.51 8.91 3.89
C ARG A 61 2.73 10.16 3.48
N LEU A 62 3.41 11.27 3.19
CA LEU A 62 2.78 12.53 2.79
C LEU A 62 2.08 12.43 1.42
N LYS A 63 2.67 11.69 0.48
CA LYS A 63 2.07 11.40 -0.83
C LYS A 63 0.83 10.53 -0.68
N SER A 64 0.86 9.51 0.17
CA SER A 64 -0.31 8.65 0.45
C SER A 64 -1.46 9.40 1.12
N ASP A 65 -1.17 10.34 2.02
CA ASP A 65 -2.19 11.14 2.72
C ASP A 65 -2.76 12.29 1.86
N GLY A 66 -2.31 12.44 0.60
CA GLY A 66 -2.79 13.46 -0.34
C GLY A 66 -2.40 14.89 0.03
N ARG A 67 -1.42 15.09 0.92
CA ARG A 67 -0.94 16.40 1.39
C ARG A 67 0.39 16.85 0.77
N GLY A 68 1.02 16.02 -0.04
CA GLY A 68 2.24 16.38 -0.77
C GLY A 68 1.94 17.07 -2.11
N GLU A 69 2.18 18.38 -2.20
CA GLU A 69 2.46 19.03 -3.48
C GLU A 69 3.79 18.49 -4.01
N THR A 70 3.74 17.40 -4.76
CA THR A 70 4.55 17.18 -5.97
C THR A 70 3.90 15.97 -6.63
N ARG A 71 3.40 16.14 -7.84
CA ARG A 71 3.04 15.00 -8.69
C ARG A 71 4.26 14.07 -8.71
N PRO A 72 4.24 12.85 -8.16
CA PRO A 72 5.27 11.92 -8.53
C PRO A 72 5.14 11.80 -10.05
N ARG A 73 6.24 12.06 -10.77
CA ARG A 73 6.36 11.59 -12.14
C ARG A 73 6.24 10.07 -12.04
N LEU A 74 5.01 9.58 -12.08
CA LEU A 74 4.71 8.26 -12.57
C LEU A 74 5.39 8.25 -13.92
N VAL A 75 6.50 7.51 -14.00
CA VAL A 75 6.97 6.99 -15.27
C VAL A 75 5.84 6.05 -15.68
N TRP A 76 4.84 6.62 -16.37
CA TRP A 76 3.88 5.88 -17.15
C TRP A 76 4.67 5.26 -18.29
N GLY A 77 5.32 4.14 -18.00
CA GLY A 77 5.72 3.17 -19.00
C GLY A 77 4.60 2.15 -19.07
N ASP A 78 3.73 2.35 -20.06
CA ASP A 78 2.91 1.35 -20.73
C ASP A 78 2.19 0.30 -19.88
N PHE A 79 1.01 0.65 -19.34
CA PHE A 79 -0.15 -0.25 -19.24
C PHE A 79 -1.45 0.56 -19.23
#